data_AF-A0A314Z1L5-F1
#
_entry.id   AF-A0A314Z1L5-F1
#
_cell.length_a   1.000
_cell.length_b   1.000
_cell.length_c   1.000
_cell.angle_alpha   90.00
_cell.angle_beta   90.00
_cell.angle_gamma   90.00
#
_symmetry.space_group_name_H-M   'P 1'
#
loop_
_entity.id
_entity.type
_entity.pdbx_description
1 polymer ?
#
loop_
_entity_poly.entity_id
_entity_poly.type
_entity_poly.pdbx_seq_one_letter_code
_entity_poly.pdbx_strand_id
1 'polypeptide(L)'
;MSDQPRGRAVGAMENSWCRAVPGGTGITVLGFDISRAPDMLKYQTALHKLQNAHPILNSRLHTNTKTNTFSFVTSPNPFVQIKTFDLSSTLESLKTYQTQVIIQSLPST
;
A
#
# COMPACT_ATOMS: atom_id res chain seq x y z
N MET A 1 -24.06 5.90 -15.67
CA MET A 1 -23.51 7.14 -15.09
C MET A 1 -22.23 6.76 -14.35
N SER A 2 -21.06 6.99 -14.93
CA SER A 2 -19.78 6.59 -14.35
C SER A 2 -19.43 7.52 -13.18
N ASP A 3 -19.54 7.02 -11.96
CA ASP A 3 -19.19 7.76 -10.74
C ASP A 3 -17.66 7.96 -10.74
N GLN A 4 -17.21 9.17 -11.08
CA GLN A 4 -15.78 9.49 -11.10
C GLN A 4 -15.29 9.41 -9.65
N PRO A 5 -14.21 8.66 -9.35
CA PRO A 5 -13.85 8.39 -7.97
C PRO A 5 -13.56 9.72 -7.25
N ARG A 6 -14.33 10.00 -6.18
CA ARG A 6 -14.22 11.23 -5.37
C ARG A 6 -12.84 11.26 -4.71
N GLY A 7 -11.90 11.93 -5.36
CA GLY A 7 -10.60 12.24 -4.77
C GLY A 7 -10.73 13.38 -3.77
N ARG A 8 -10.21 13.22 -2.55
CA ARG A 8 -10.01 14.32 -1.60
C ARG A 8 -8.62 14.89 -1.79
N ALA A 9 -8.51 16.21 -2.00
CA ALA A 9 -7.20 16.88 -2.01
C ALA A 9 -6.51 16.75 -0.63
N VAL A 10 -5.18 16.60 -0.64
CA VAL A 10 -4.42 16.57 0.62
C VAL A 10 -4.38 17.96 1.27
N GLY A 11 -4.48 17.99 2.59
CA GLY A 11 -4.23 19.21 3.38
C GLY A 11 -2.76 19.60 3.38
N ALA A 12 -2.47 20.82 3.86
CA ALA A 12 -1.12 21.38 3.86
C ALA A 12 -0.10 20.50 4.62
N MET A 13 -0.48 19.99 5.79
CA MET A 13 0.38 19.10 6.58
C MET A 13 0.55 17.73 5.91
N GLU A 14 -0.55 17.15 5.41
CA GLU A 14 -0.57 15.87 4.70
C GLU A 14 0.31 15.88 3.44
N ASN A 15 0.44 17.02 2.77
CA ASN A 15 1.28 17.19 1.58
C ASN A 15 2.75 16.84 1.86
N SER A 16 3.29 17.31 2.98
CA SER A 16 4.69 17.05 3.36
C SER A 16 4.96 15.55 3.55
N TRP A 17 4.03 14.85 4.19
CA TRP A 17 4.07 13.39 4.35
C TRP A 17 3.95 12.66 3.02
N CYS A 18 2.98 13.07 2.18
CA CYS A 18 2.74 12.46 0.87
C CYS A 18 3.95 12.58 -0.08
N ARG A 19 4.66 13.70 -0.04
CA ARG A 19 5.90 13.90 -0.81
C ARG A 19 7.02 12.95 -0.38
N ALA A 20 7.03 12.52 0.87
CA ALA A 20 8.07 11.67 1.43
C ALA A 20 7.80 10.16 1.18
N VAL A 21 6.56 9.80 0.81
CA VAL A 21 6.13 8.40 0.57
C VAL A 21 7.00 7.63 -0.42
N PRO A 22 7.41 8.18 -1.59
CA PRO A 22 8.28 7.46 -2.52
C PRO A 22 9.64 7.07 -1.93
N GLY A 23 10.13 7.83 -0.95
CA GLY A 23 11.35 7.52 -0.20
C GLY A 23 11.12 6.58 0.99
N GLY A 24 9.92 6.01 1.14
CA GLY A 24 9.53 5.16 2.27
C GLY A 24 9.14 5.91 3.54
N THR A 25 9.28 7.23 3.55
CA THR A 25 8.93 8.07 4.71
C THR A 25 7.42 8.33 4.73
N GLY A 26 6.79 8.16 5.89
CA GLY A 26 5.32 8.24 6.03
C GLY A 26 4.61 6.90 5.83
N ILE A 27 5.36 5.81 5.66
CA ILE A 27 4.84 4.44 5.81
C ILE A 27 5.00 4.02 7.27
N THR A 28 3.92 3.57 7.90
CA THR A 28 3.97 2.95 9.22
C THR A 28 3.83 1.44 9.07
N VAL A 29 4.78 0.70 9.63
CA VAL A 29 4.75 -0.78 9.65
C VAL A 29 4.48 -1.24 11.08
N LEU A 30 3.49 -2.13 11.24
CA LEU A 30 3.18 -2.78 12.51
C LEU A 30 3.61 -4.26 12.41
N GLY A 31 4.51 -4.67 13.29
CA GLY A 31 4.94 -6.07 13.43
C GLY A 31 4.36 -6.68 14.69
N PHE A 32 3.89 -7.92 14.58
CA PHE A 32 3.35 -8.69 15.70
C PHE A 32 4.11 -10.00 15.81
N ASP A 33 4.65 -10.28 17.00
CA ASP A 33 5.12 -11.62 17.34
C ASP A 33 3.97 -12.37 18.03
N ILE A 34 3.57 -13.49 17.44
CA ILE A 34 2.37 -14.22 17.86
C ILE A 34 2.79 -15.63 18.27
N SER A 35 2.46 -16.02 19.50
CA SER A 35 2.82 -17.32 20.08
C SER A 35 2.12 -18.53 19.45
N ARG A 36 1.11 -18.30 18.61
CA ARG A 36 0.29 -19.33 17.94
C ARG A 36 -0.07 -18.90 16.54
N ALA A 37 -0.30 -19.88 15.67
CA ALA A 37 -0.75 -19.63 14.30
C ALA A 37 -2.08 -18.83 14.32
N PRO A 38 -2.14 -17.67 13.65
CA PRO A 38 -3.34 -16.86 13.59
C PRO A 38 -4.42 -17.52 12.72
N ASP A 39 -5.69 -17.34 13.10
CA ASP A 39 -6.83 -17.71 12.28
C ASP A 39 -7.02 -16.66 11.17
N MET A 40 -6.50 -16.96 9.98
CA MET A 40 -6.46 -16.01 8.86
C MET A 40 -7.84 -15.50 8.45
N LEU A 41 -8.90 -16.30 8.59
CA LEU A 41 -10.26 -15.87 8.25
C LEU A 41 -10.75 -14.79 9.22
N LYS A 42 -10.44 -14.93 10.52
CA LYS A 42 -10.78 -13.91 11.52
C LYS A 42 -10.01 -12.61 11.27
N TYR A 43 -8.73 -12.69 10.95
CA TYR A 43 -7.93 -11.50 10.62
C TYR A 43 -8.46 -10.81 9.35
N GLN A 44 -8.75 -11.56 8.29
CA GLN A 44 -9.32 -11.02 7.06
C GLN A 44 -10.67 -10.32 7.33
N THR A 45 -11.51 -10.92 8.17
CA THR A 45 -12.81 -10.35 8.58
C THR A 45 -12.65 -9.06 9.39
N ALA A 46 -11.69 -9.04 10.31
CA ALA A 46 -11.39 -7.86 11.12
C ALA A 46 -10.88 -6.69 10.26
N LEU A 47 -9.96 -6.96 9.32
CA LEU A 47 -9.49 -5.97 8.36
C LEU A 47 -10.64 -5.44 7.51
N HIS A 48 -11.50 -6.31 7.00
CA HIS A 48 -12.67 -5.89 6.22
C HIS A 48 -13.60 -4.98 7.03
N LYS A 49 -13.88 -5.30 8.31
CA LYS A 49 -14.66 -4.42 9.20
C LYS A 49 -13.98 -3.06 9.41
N LEU A 50 -12.66 -3.05 9.64
CA LEU A 50 -11.90 -1.83 9.82
C LEU A 50 -11.94 -0.93 8.57
N GLN A 51 -11.79 -1.53 7.39
CA GLN A 51 -11.85 -0.82 6.11
C GLN A 51 -13.24 -0.23 5.83
N ASN A 52 -14.31 -0.92 6.22
CA ASN A 52 -15.67 -0.40 6.09
C ASN A 52 -15.99 0.72 7.08
N ALA A 53 -15.47 0.62 8.30
CA ALA A 53 -15.61 1.68 9.31
C ALA A 53 -14.79 2.93 8.98
N HIS A 54 -13.66 2.78 8.28
CA HIS A 54 -12.77 3.87 7.90
C HIS A 54 -12.45 3.86 6.40
N PRO A 55 -13.36 4.38 5.54
CA PRO A 55 -13.20 4.32 4.08
C PRO A 55 -11.91 4.96 3.55
N ILE A 56 -11.33 5.93 4.28
CA ILE A 56 -10.06 6.57 3.91
C ILE A 56 -8.91 5.56 3.79
N LEU A 57 -8.93 4.44 4.53
CA LEU A 57 -7.93 3.37 4.46
C LEU A 57 -7.95 2.64 3.11
N ASN A 58 -9.03 2.75 2.34
CA ASN A 58 -9.14 2.19 0.98
C ASN A 58 -8.70 3.19 -0.09
N SER A 59 -8.08 4.29 0.30
CA SER A 59 -7.64 5.33 -0.64
C SER A 59 -6.24 5.05 -1.15
N ARG A 60 -6.03 5.36 -2.43
CA ARG A 60 -4.70 5.41 -3.03
C ARG A 60 -4.23 6.85 -3.12
N LEU A 61 -2.94 7.06 -2.88
CA LEU A 61 -2.30 8.34 -3.13
C LEU A 61 -2.14 8.53 -4.64
N HIS A 62 -2.81 9.53 -5.19
CA HIS A 62 -2.66 9.95 -6.58
C HIS A 62 -1.84 11.25 -6.63
N THR A 63 -0.89 11.29 -7.56
CA THR A 63 -0.05 12.48 -7.82
C THR A 63 -0.42 13.04 -9.18
N ASN A 64 -0.83 14.31 -9.22
CA ASN A 64 -0.98 15.05 -10.46
C ASN A 64 0.35 15.74 -10.79
N THR A 65 1.03 15.28 -11.84
CA THR A 65 2.34 15.78 -12.24
C THR A 65 2.30 17.18 -12.84
N LYS A 66 1.16 17.62 -13.40
CA LYS A 66 1.02 18.96 -13.99
C LYS A 66 0.92 20.05 -12.93
N THR A 67 0.24 19.76 -11.83
CA THR A 67 0.02 20.70 -10.72
C THR A 67 0.90 20.42 -9.51
N ASN A 68 1.65 19.33 -9.53
CA ASN A 68 2.45 18.82 -8.41
C ASN A 68 1.64 18.70 -7.10
N THR A 69 0.39 18.24 -7.22
CA THR A 69 -0.54 18.08 -6.09
C THR A 69 -0.86 16.63 -5.84
N PHE A 70 -1.15 16.31 -4.58
CA PHE A 70 -1.59 14.98 -4.16
C PHE A 70 -3.08 14.96 -3.84
N SER A 71 -3.70 13.80 -4.05
CA SER A 71 -5.08 13.53 -3.64
C SER A 71 -5.25 12.08 -3.21
N PHE A 72 -6.12 11.84 -2.24
CA PHE A 72 -6.56 10.50 -1.83
C PHE A 72 -7.77 10.09 -2.67
N VAL A 73 -7.61 9.03 -3.46
CA VAL A 73 -8.68 8.50 -4.31
C VAL A 73 -9.20 7.21 -3.67
N THR A 74 -10.41 7.27 -3.10
CA THR A 74 -11.03 6.12 -2.43
C THR A 74 -11.56 5.11 -3.44
N SER A 75 -11.14 3.86 -3.32
CA SER A 75 -11.73 2.74 -4.08
C SER A 75 -13.08 2.37 -3.48
N PRO A 76 -14.14 2.17 -4.29
CA PRO A 76 -15.43 1.70 -3.80
C PRO A 76 -15.39 0.24 -3.32
N ASN A 77 -14.37 -0.52 -3.71
CA ASN A 77 -14.20 -1.91 -3.27
C ASN A 77 -13.08 -2.02 -2.22
N PRO A 78 -13.41 -2.22 -0.94
CA PRO A 78 -12.44 -2.43 0.13
C PRO A 78 -11.92 -3.87 0.05
N PHE A 79 -10.71 -4.06 -0.49
CA PHE A 79 -10.13 -5.39 -0.47
C PHE A 79 -8.61 -5.37 -0.30
N VAL A 80 -8.18 -5.33 0.97
CA VAL A 80 -6.84 -5.80 1.34
C VAL A 80 -6.94 -7.30 1.57
N GLN A 81 -6.21 -8.08 0.79
CA GLN A 81 -6.08 -9.52 1.00
C GLN A 81 -4.84 -9.80 1.83
N ILE A 82 -4.99 -10.61 2.87
CA ILE A 82 -3.82 -11.11 3.57
C ILE A 82 -3.14 -12.17 2.71
N LYS A 83 -1.84 -11.97 2.46
CA LYS A 83 -0.98 -12.96 1.82
C LYS A 83 -0.07 -13.57 2.86
N THR A 84 0.06 -14.88 2.84
CA THR A 84 0.98 -15.63 3.69
C THR A 84 2.21 -16.00 2.88
N PHE A 85 3.38 -15.76 3.45
CA PHE A 85 4.65 -16.16 2.88
C PHE A 85 5.36 -17.07 3.87
N ASP A 86 5.87 -18.19 3.38
CA ASP A 86 6.76 -19.06 4.11
C ASP A 86 8.23 -18.71 3.80
N LEU A 87 9.17 -19.44 4.39
CA LEU A 87 10.59 -19.17 4.16
C LEU A 87 10.97 -19.33 2.68
N SER A 88 10.48 -20.37 2.01
CA SER A 88 10.84 -20.66 0.62
C SER A 88 10.36 -19.57 -0.33
N SER A 89 9.08 -19.20 -0.25
CA SER A 89 8.46 -18.14 -1.06
C SER A 89 9.03 -16.76 -0.75
N THR A 90 9.41 -16.50 0.50
CA THR A 90 10.10 -15.26 0.88
C THR A 90 11.48 -15.19 0.23
N LEU A 91 12.27 -16.26 0.30
CA LEU A 91 13.60 -16.32 -0.32
C LEU A 91 13.52 -16.17 -1.85
N GLU A 92 12.54 -16.81 -2.49
CA GLU A 92 12.31 -16.68 -3.94
C GLU A 92 11.95 -15.24 -4.33
N SER A 93 11.08 -14.59 -3.54
CA SER A 93 10.71 -13.18 -3.74
C SER A 93 11.94 -12.28 -3.62
N LEU A 94 12.75 -12.46 -2.58
CA LEU A 94 13.97 -11.67 -2.38
C LEU A 94 14.97 -11.84 -3.52
N LYS A 95 15.19 -13.07 -4.00
CA LYS A 95 16.04 -13.35 -5.17
C LYS A 95 15.53 -12.65 -6.43
N THR A 96 14.22 -12.66 -6.63
CA THR A 96 13.58 -11.99 -7.78
C THR A 96 13.79 -10.48 -7.73
N TYR A 97 13.58 -9.85 -6.56
CA TYR A 97 13.84 -8.41 -6.40
C TYR A 97 15.31 -8.05 -6.58
N GLN A 98 16.24 -8.84 -6.04
CA GLN A 98 17.67 -8.63 -6.27
C GLN A 98 18.02 -8.71 -7.76
N THR A 99 17.47 -9.70 -8.48
CA THR A 99 17.69 -9.85 -9.92
C THR A 99 17.13 -8.68 -10.72
N GLN A 100 15.95 -8.16 -10.37
CA GLN A 100 15.37 -6.98 -11.03
C GLN A 100 16.20 -5.71 -10.81
N VAL A 101 16.71 -5.48 -9.59
CA VAL A 101 17.61 -4.36 -9.30
C VAL A 101 18.89 -4.47 -10.13
N ILE A 102 19.45 -5.67 -10.27
CA ILE A 102 20.64 -5.91 -11.08
C ILE A 102 20.37 -5.63 -12.57
N ILE A 103 19.24 -6.11 -13.12
CA ILE A 103 18.89 -5.90 -14.53
C ILE A 103 18.62 -4.43 -14.84
N GLN A 104 18.02 -3.67 -13.92
CA GLN A 104 17.80 -2.22 -14.09
C GLN A 104 19.08 -1.39 -13.95
N SER A 105 20.17 -1.97 -13.43
CA SER A 105 21.46 -1.30 -13.25
C SER A 105 22.45 -1.53 -14.41
N LEU A 106 22.10 -2.36 -15.39
CA LEU A 106 22.90 -2.54 -16.61
C LEU A 106 22.67 -1.36 -17.57
N PRO A 107 23.73 -0.75 -18.13
CA PRO A 107 23.58 0.33 -19.09
C PRO A 107 22.85 -0.20 -20.33
N SER A 108 21.82 0.53 -20.76
CA SER A 108 21.16 0.28 -22.04
C SER A 108 22.14 0.61 -23.15
N THR A 109 22.61 -0.43 -23.86
CA THR A 109 23.47 -0.28 -25.04
C THR A 109 22.72 0.40 -26.19
#